data_AF-A0A1F4ZZ19-F1
#
_entry.id   AF-A0A1F4ZZ19-F1
#
_cell.length_a   1.000
_cell.length_b   1.000
_cell.length_c   1.000
_cell.angle_alpha   90.00
_cell.angle_beta   90.00
_cell.angle_gamma   90.00
#
_symmetry.space_group_name_H-M   'P 1'
#
loop_
_entity.id
_entity.type
_entity.pdbx_description
1 polymer ?
#
loop_
_entity_poly.entity_id
_entity_poly.type
_entity_poly.pdbx_seq_one_letter_code
_entity_poly.pdbx_strand_id
1 'polypeptide(L)' 'MPTINGFYFDKAKYRLSDSAGNEIFLAIDYQHGEFELIEVIKAGRGMGGLKKQAATVARGLIERKRNVNFSGKIAV' A
#
# COMPACT_ATOMS: atom_id res chain seq x y z
N MET A 1 30.32 1.03 17.18
CA MET A 1 28.86 1.19 17.11
C MET A 1 28.37 0.44 15.87
N PRO A 2 27.27 -0.32 15.94
CA PRO A 2 26.74 -0.96 14.74
C PRO A 2 26.24 0.09 13.75
N THR A 3 26.69 0.00 12.50
CA THR A 3 26.28 0.84 11.38
C THR A 3 25.21 0.14 10.57
N ILE A 4 24.21 0.87 10.10
CA ILE A 4 23.19 0.33 9.19
C ILE A 4 23.83 0.19 7.80
N ASN A 5 23.91 -1.05 7.30
CA ASN A 5 24.48 -1.34 5.97
C ASN A 5 23.42 -1.34 4.86
N GLY A 6 22.12 -1.40 5.19
CA GLY A 6 21.05 -1.36 4.21
C GLY A 6 19.67 -1.28 4.85
N PHE A 7 18.73 -0.62 4.16
CA PHE A 7 17.32 -0.53 4.52
C PHE A 7 16.48 -0.63 3.24
N TYR A 8 15.55 -1.58 3.21
CA TYR A 8 14.71 -1.87 2.06
C TYR A 8 13.24 -1.81 2.47
N PHE A 9 12.39 -1.37 1.55
CA PHE A 9 10.95 -1.27 1.77
C PHE A 9 10.24 -1.74 0.50
N ASP A 10 10.16 -3.05 0.37
CA ASP A 10 9.77 -3.71 -0.88
C ASP A 10 8.32 -4.16 -0.88
N LYS A 11 7.76 -4.52 0.29
CA LYS A 11 6.39 -5.01 0.41
C LYS A 11 5.65 -4.34 1.56
N ALA A 12 4.35 -4.12 1.39
CA ALA A 12 3.49 -3.61 2.45
C ALA A 12 2.08 -4.22 2.38
N LYS A 13 1.41 -4.30 3.54
CA LYS A 13 0.01 -4.72 3.66
C LYS A 13 -0.79 -3.61 4.32
N TYR A 14 -1.92 -3.25 3.71
CA TYR A 14 -2.82 -2.19 4.16
C TYR A 14 -4.21 -2.75 4.39
N ARG A 15 -4.87 -2.32 5.48
CA ARG A 15 -6.29 -2.54 5.70
C ARG A 15 -7.05 -1.32 5.21
N LEU A 16 -8.09 -1.53 4.40
CA LEU A 16 -8.97 -0.49 3.91
C LEU A 16 -10.38 -0.77 4.38
N SER A 17 -11.07 0.27 4.85
CA SER A 17 -12.44 0.21 5.32
C SER A 17 -13.25 1.37 4.75
N ASP A 18 -14.52 1.13 4.43
CA ASP A 18 -15.46 2.19 4.01
C ASP A 18 -16.53 2.49 5.07
N SER A 19 -17.34 3.52 4.81
CA SER A 19 -18.44 3.93 5.70
C SER A 19 -19.61 2.93 5.75
N ALA A 20 -19.69 2.01 4.79
CA ALA A 20 -20.67 0.92 4.80
C ALA A 20 -20.18 -0.29 5.64
N GLY A 21 -18.99 -0.21 6.23
CA GLY A 21 -18.40 -1.27 7.02
C GLY A 21 -17.82 -2.41 6.19
N ASN A 22 -17.58 -2.18 4.89
CA ASN A 22 -16.79 -3.10 4.07
C ASN A 22 -15.31 -2.98 4.47
N GLU A 23 -14.61 -4.11 4.47
CA GLU A 23 -13.20 -4.14 4.82
C GLU A 23 -12.42 -5.13 3.94
N ILE A 24 -11.24 -4.71 3.49
CA ILE A 24 -10.33 -5.52 2.66
C ILE A 24 -8.88 -5.34 3.08
N PHE A 25 -8.06 -6.35 2.80
CA PHE A 25 -6.60 -6.22 2.83
C PHE A 25 -6.03 -6.05 1.42
N LEU A 26 -5.15 -5.07 1.26
CA LEU A 26 -4.39 -4.77 0.07
C LEU A 26 -2.91 -5.06 0.35
N ALA A 27 -2.29 -5.96 -0.41
CA ALA A 27 -0.84 -6.07 -0.48
C ALA A 27 -0.29 -5.26 -1.64
N ILE A 28 0.89 -4.69 -1.44
CA ILE A 28 1.66 -3.99 -2.46
C ILE A 28 3.07 -4.58 -2.48
N ASP A 29 3.54 -4.91 -3.67
CA ASP A 29 4.93 -5.19 -3.99
C ASP A 29 5.50 -4.00 -4.76
N TYR A 30 6.25 -3.16 -4.07
CA TYR A 30 6.87 -1.96 -4.65
C TYR A 30 8.02 -2.28 -5.60
N GLN A 31 8.69 -3.41 -5.39
CA GLN A 31 9.80 -3.83 -6.23
C GLN A 31 9.30 -4.20 -7.64
N HIS A 32 8.21 -4.97 -7.72
CA HIS A 32 7.58 -5.36 -8.99
C HIS A 32 6.55 -4.34 -9.47
N GLY A 33 6.10 -3.42 -8.61
CA GLY A 33 5.06 -2.44 -8.93
C GLY A 33 3.68 -3.09 -9.07
N GLU A 34 3.44 -4.14 -8.28
CA GLU A 34 2.23 -4.95 -8.31
C GLU A 34 1.44 -4.77 -7.02
N PHE A 35 0.14 -5.05 -7.08
CA PHE A 35 -0.70 -5.08 -5.90
C PHE A 35 -1.74 -6.19 -6.01
N GLU A 36 -2.16 -6.70 -4.85
CA GLU A 36 -3.14 -7.77 -4.75
C GLU A 36 -4.15 -7.44 -3.65
N LEU A 37 -5.42 -7.72 -3.94
CA LEU A 37 -6.48 -7.72 -2.93
C LEU A 37 -6.53 -9.09 -2.27
N ILE A 38 -5.85 -9.22 -1.13
CA ILE A 38 -5.60 -10.52 -0.49
C ILE A 38 -6.88 -11.10 0.10
N GLU A 39 -7.68 -10.26 0.75
CA GLU A 39 -8.75 -10.76 1.61
C GLU A 39 -9.89 -9.75 1.72
N VAL A 40 -11.11 -10.26 1.69
CA VAL A 40 -12.29 -9.50 2.07
C VAL A 40 -12.64 -9.90 3.50
N ILE A 41 -12.36 -8.99 4.43
CA ILE A 41 -12.56 -9.22 5.87
C ILE A 41 -14.06 -9.10 6.20
N LYS A 42 -14.74 -8.14 5.57
CA LYS A 42 -16.16 -7.90 5.78
C LYS A 42 -16.78 -7.38 4.48
N ALA A 43 -17.85 -8.04 4.03
CA ALA A 43 -18.58 -7.66 2.82
C ALA A 43 -20.03 -7.30 3.15
N GLY A 44 -20.40 -6.08 2.82
CA GLY A 44 -21.76 -5.55 2.76
C GLY A 44 -22.10 -5.10 1.33
N ARG A 45 -23.19 -4.35 1.18
CA ARG A 45 -23.54 -3.74 -0.12
C ARG A 45 -22.46 -2.73 -0.54
N GLY A 46 -22.13 -2.69 -1.82
CA GLY A 46 -21.21 -1.68 -2.37
C GLY A 46 -19.73 -2.03 -2.40
N MET A 47 -19.32 -3.26 -2.06
CA MET A 47 -17.92 -3.73 -2.07
C MET A 47 -17.15 -3.43 -3.37
N GLY A 48 -17.82 -3.43 -4.52
CA GLY A 48 -17.19 -3.09 -5.80
C GLY A 48 -16.58 -1.69 -5.85
N GLY A 49 -17.17 -0.72 -5.13
CA GLY A 49 -16.63 0.63 -5.00
C GLY A 49 -15.34 0.66 -4.20
N LEU A 50 -15.31 -0.03 -3.06
CA LEU A 50 -14.11 -0.13 -2.22
C LEU A 50 -12.95 -0.81 -2.97
N LYS A 51 -13.22 -1.89 -3.71
CA LYS A 51 -12.18 -2.55 -4.54
C LYS A 51 -11.58 -1.60 -5.59
N LYS A 52 -12.42 -0.80 -6.26
CA LYS A 52 -11.95 0.21 -7.23
C LYS A 52 -11.08 1.28 -6.56
N GLN A 53 -11.53 1.81 -5.42
CA GLN A 53 -10.75 2.79 -4.66
C GLN A 53 -9.43 2.22 -4.16
N ALA A 54 -9.41 0.97 -3.70
CA ALA A 54 -8.20 0.28 -3.28
C ALA A 54 -7.18 0.16 -4.42
N ALA A 55 -7.62 -0.16 -5.64
CA ALA A 55 -6.75 -0.19 -6.81
C ALA A 55 -6.16 1.20 -7.11
N THR A 56 -6.96 2.27 -7.01
CA THR A 56 -6.46 3.66 -7.16
C THR A 56 -5.43 4.02 -6.11
N VAL A 57 -5.68 3.66 -4.84
CA VAL A 57 -4.73 3.87 -3.74
C VAL A 57 -3.42 3.10 -3.98
N ALA A 58 -3.50 1.83 -4.37
CA ALA A 58 -2.33 1.00 -4.68
C ALA A 58 -1.47 1.64 -5.79
N ARG A 59 -2.10 2.03 -6.90
CA ARG A 59 -1.42 2.72 -8.01
C ARG A 59 -0.68 3.98 -7.52
N GLY A 60 -1.38 4.83 -6.77
CA GLY A 60 -0.77 6.05 -6.22
C GLY A 60 0.39 5.77 -5.26
N LEU A 61 0.32 4.70 -4.46
CA LEU A 61 1.41 4.31 -3.57
C LEU A 61 2.63 3.81 -4.34
N ILE A 62 2.43 2.99 -5.38
CA ILE A 62 3.52 2.49 -6.24
C ILE A 62 4.19 3.66 -6.98
N GLU A 63 3.40 4.55 -7.58
CA GLU A 63 3.92 5.74 -8.28
C GLU A 63 4.71 6.65 -7.34
N ARG A 64 4.20 6.89 -6.13
CA ARG A 64 4.91 7.67 -5.11
C ARG A 64 6.20 6.99 -4.71
N LYS A 65 6.23 5.68 -4.45
CA LYS A 65 7.49 4.99 -4.07
C LYS A 65 8.55 5.10 -5.17
N ARG A 66 8.15 5.08 -6.45
CA ARG A 66 9.05 5.28 -7.59
C ARG A 66 9.53 6.73 -7.73
N ASN A 67 8.68 7.70 -7.42
CA ASN A 67 9.00 9.13 -7.53
C ASN A 67 9.58 9.75 -6.24
N VAL A 68 9.55 9.04 -5.11
CA VAL A 68 10.13 9.49 -3.85
C VAL A 68 11.60 9.09 -3.85
N ASN A 69 12.44 10.03 -4.25
CA ASN A 69 13.82 10.09 -3.79
C ASN A 69 13.81 10.30 -2.27
N PHE A 70 13.92 9.23 -1.49
CA PHE A 70 14.12 9.28 -0.04
C PHE A 70 15.44 9.98 0.37
N SER A 71 16.22 10.50 -0.59
CA SER A 71 17.41 11.30 -0.35
C SER A 71 17.12 12.71 0.20
N GLY A 72 15.86 13.16 0.17
CA GLY A 72 15.45 14.44 0.77
C GLY A 72 15.12 14.30 2.26
N LYS A 73 15.99 14.81 3.12
CA LYS A 73 15.88 14.94 4.60
C LYS A 73 16.41 13.78 5.43
N ILE A 74 17.68 13.46 5.26
CA ILE A 74 18.53 13.24 6.45
C ILE A 74 19.18 14.60 6.71
N ALA A 75 18.57 15.42 7.56
CA ALA A 75 19.30 16.52 8.16
C ALA A 75 20.19 15.88 9.24
N VAL A 76 21.48 15.76 8.94
CA VAL A 76 22.51 15.50 9.96
C VAL A 76 22.77 16.80 10.69
#